data_AF-A0AAU6PZD8-F1
#
_entry.id   AF-A0AAU6PZD8-F1
#
_cell.length_a   1.000
_cell.length_b   1.000
_cell.length_c   1.000
_cell.angle_alpha   90.00
_cell.angle_beta   90.00
_cell.angle_gamma   90.00
#
_symmetry.space_group_name_H-M   'P 1'
#
loop_
_entity.id
_entity.type
_entity.pdbx_description
1 polymer ?
#
loop_
_entity_poly.entity_id
_entity_poly.type
_entity_poly.pdbx_seq_one_letter_code
_entity_poly.pdbx_strand_id
1 'polypeptide(L)' 'MPALTPATLRRRNDLWKRLRSLPPDSPEFEATLLDLSALTGWDRARILAGLGWLEGLGWLEGLGWTPAQQAAAEASA' A
#
# COMPACT_ATOMS: atom_id res chain seq x y z
N MET A 1 15.92 17.58 2.82
CA MET A 1 14.81 17.28 1.89
C MET A 1 15.20 17.83 0.53
N PRO A 2 15.39 16.99 -0.51
CA PRO A 2 15.64 17.51 -1.85
C PRO A 2 14.50 18.45 -2.27
N ALA A 3 14.83 19.54 -2.95
CA ALA A 3 13.82 20.48 -3.46
C ALA A 3 12.87 19.74 -4.41
N LEU A 4 11.56 19.97 -4.28
CA LEU A 4 10.52 19.42 -5.16
C LEU A 4 10.61 20.06 -6.54
N THR A 5 11.55 19.58 -7.35
CA THR A 5 11.72 19.99 -8.74
C THR A 5 10.84 19.15 -9.67
N PRO A 6 10.49 19.65 -10.86
CA PRO A 6 9.76 18.86 -11.86
C PRO A 6 10.43 17.51 -12.19
N ALA A 7 11.77 17.46 -12.15
CA ALA A 7 12.53 16.22 -12.36
C ALA A 7 12.27 15.19 -11.24
N THR A 8 12.29 15.63 -9.97
CA THR A 8 11.99 14.75 -8.83
C THR A 8 10.56 14.22 -8.85
N LEU A 9 9.60 15.06 -9.24
CA LEU A 9 8.19 14.67 -9.37
C LEU A 9 7.98 13.64 -10.49
N ARG A 10 8.63 13.80 -11.65
CA ARG A 10 8.61 12.82 -12.73
C ARG A 10 9.17 11.48 -12.27
N ARG A 11 10.36 11.48 -11.67
CA ARG A 11 11.00 10.26 -11.15
C ARG A 11 10.11 9.54 -10.13
N ARG A 12 9.50 10.27 -9.19
CA ARG A 12 8.55 9.71 -8.22
C ARG A 12 7.36 9.05 -8.91
N ASN A 13 6.77 9.71 -9.90
CA ASN A 13 5.61 9.19 -10.62
C ASN A 13 5.96 7.94 -11.44
N ASP A 14 7.15 7.88 -12.03
CA ASP A 14 7.61 6.71 -12.77
C ASP A 14 7.84 5.50 -11.85
N LEU A 15 8.42 5.71 -10.66
CA LEU A 15 8.55 4.67 -9.64
C LEU A 15 7.17 4.13 -9.20
N TRP A 16 6.20 5.02 -8.98
CA TRP A 16 4.82 4.62 -8.66
C TRP A 16 4.16 3.79 -9.77
N LYS A 17 4.39 4.13 -11.05
CA LYS A 17 3.88 3.33 -12.17
C LYS A 17 4.52 1.94 -12.18
N ARG A 18 5.83 1.89 -11.95
CA ARG A 18 6.59 0.63 -11.92
C ARG A 18 6.12 -0.30 -10.81
N LEU A 19 5.95 0.21 -9.59
CA LEU A 19 5.42 -0.56 -8.45
C LEU A 19 4.07 -1.21 -8.77
N ARG A 20 3.15 -0.49 -9.42
CA ARG A 20 1.83 -1.03 -9.79
C ARG A 20 1.86 -2.09 -10.89
N SER A 21 2.93 -2.12 -11.69
CA SER A 21 3.09 -3.08 -12.78
C SER A 21 3.86 -4.34 -12.40
N LEU A 22 4.57 -4.30 -11.26
CA LEU A 22 5.42 -5.40 -10.81
C LEU A 22 4.64 -6.35 -9.90
N PRO A 23 4.93 -7.66 -9.94
CA PRO A 23 4.38 -8.59 -8.97
C PRO A 23 4.81 -8.21 -7.54
N PRO A 24 3.90 -8.30 -6.55
CA PRO A 24 4.27 -8.20 -5.14
C PRO A 24 5.43 -9.14 -4.80
N ASP A 25 6.29 -8.72 -3.87
CA ASP A 25 7.40 -9.50 -3.31
C ASP A 25 8.46 -9.96 -4.34
N SER A 26 8.39 -9.49 -5.58
CA SER A 26 9.47 -9.69 -6.55
C SER A 26 10.71 -8.88 -6.17
N PRO A 27 11.94 -9.35 -6.49
CA PRO A 27 13.15 -8.59 -6.25
C PRO A 27 13.11 -7.19 -6.89
N GLU A 28 12.51 -7.07 -8.06
CA GLU A 28 12.33 -5.80 -8.78
C GLU A 28 11.33 -4.88 -8.07
N PHE A 29 10.29 -5.44 -7.47
CA PHE A 29 9.32 -4.69 -6.67
C PHE A 29 9.98 -4.11 -5.43
N GLU A 30 10.72 -4.93 -4.67
CA GLU A 30 11.43 -4.48 -3.46
C GLU A 30 12.53 -3.44 -3.79
N ALA A 31 13.27 -3.63 -4.89
CA ALA A 31 14.22 -2.64 -5.36
C ALA A 31 13.55 -1.29 -5.70
N THR A 32 12.41 -1.32 -6.38
CA THR A 32 11.65 -0.10 -6.72
C THR A 32 11.08 0.57 -5.46
N LEU A 33 10.70 -0.22 -4.45
CA LEU A 33 10.23 0.25 -3.15
C LEU A 33 11.32 1.03 -2.41
N LEU A 34 12.53 0.47 -2.38
CA LEU A 34 13.71 1.11 -1.79
C LEU A 34 14.08 2.41 -2.52
N ASP A 35 14.04 2.43 -3.84
CA ASP A 35 14.28 3.63 -4.64
C ASP A 35 13.26 4.74 -4.33
N LEU A 36 11.98 4.37 -4.18
CA LEU A 36 10.92 5.32 -3.83
C LEU A 36 11.06 5.82 -2.39
N SER A 37 11.44 4.93 -1.47
CA SER A 37 11.73 5.28 -0.07
C SER A 37 12.90 6.28 0.01
N ALA A 38 14.00 6.01 -0.67
CA ALA A 38 15.16 6.91 -0.73
C ALA A 38 14.80 8.28 -1.33
N LEU A 39 13.92 8.31 -2.34
CA LEU A 39 13.51 9.56 -2.99
C LEU A 39 12.56 10.40 -2.14
N THR A 40 11.68 9.78 -1.35
CA THR A 40 10.59 10.46 -0.64
C THR A 40 10.81 10.57 0.87
N GLY A 41 11.71 9.77 1.43
CA GLY A 41 11.87 9.58 2.87
C GLY A 41 10.72 8.80 3.52
N TRP A 42 9.85 8.15 2.74
CA TRP A 42 8.74 7.36 3.26
C TRP A 42 9.20 5.95 3.62
N ASP A 43 8.69 5.42 4.73
CA ASP A 43 8.87 4.03 5.10
C ASP A 43 8.06 3.08 4.20
N ARG A 44 8.39 1.78 4.29
CA ARG A 44 7.74 0.72 3.51
C ARG A 44 6.23 0.70 3.74
N ALA A 45 5.78 0.76 4.98
CA ALA A 45 4.36 0.67 5.34
C ALA A 45 3.55 1.78 4.67
N ARG A 46 4.07 3.02 4.67
CA ARG A 46 3.43 4.16 4.03
C ARG A 46 3.37 4.02 2.51
N ILE A 47 4.41 3.48 1.88
CA ILE A 47 4.41 3.23 0.43
C ILE A 47 3.39 2.13 0.08
N LEU A 48 3.36 1.04 0.84
CA LEU A 48 2.41 -0.05 0.64
C LEU A 48 0.96 0.39 0.85
N ALA A 49 0.69 1.22 1.85
CA ALA A 49 -0.62 1.84 2.02
C ALA A 49 -1.02 2.69 0.79
N GLY A 50 -0.05 3.37 0.15
CA GLY A 50 -0.27 4.09 -1.11
C GLY A 50 -0.54 3.19 -2.33
N LEU A 51 -0.21 1.90 -2.25
CA LEU A 51 -0.62 0.85 -3.20
C LEU A 51 -1.96 0.20 -2.84
N GLY A 52 -2.57 0.57 -1.71
CA GLY A 52 -3.77 -0.08 -1.17
C GLY A 52 -3.48 -1.38 -0.41
N TRP A 53 -2.21 -1.68 -0.11
CA TRP A 53 -1.79 -2.86 0.64
C TRP A 53 -1.49 -2.44 2.07
N LEU A 54 -2.56 -2.26 2.86
CA LEU A 54 -2.42 -2.10 4.30
C LEU A 54 -2.28 -3.49 4.92
N GLU A 55 -1.04 -3.90 5.21
CA GLU A 55 -0.82 -4.97 6.21
C GLU A 55 -1.44 -4.49 7.53
N GLY A 56 -2.64 -4.99 7.84
CA GLY A 56 -3.34 -4.67 9.08
C GLY A 56 -4.74 -4.05 8.94
N LEU A 57 -5.22 -3.73 7.73
CA LEU A 57 -6.66 -3.54 7.53
C LEU A 57 -7.21 -4.80 6.88
N GLY A 58 -7.54 -5.78 7.73
CA GLY A 58 -8.28 -6.95 7.33
C GLY A 58 -9.47 -6.53 6.47
N TRP A 59 -9.59 -7.10 5.28
CA TRP A 59 -10.68 -6.87 4.35
C TRP A 59 -12.06 -7.34 4.89
N LEU A 60 -12.25 -7.40 6.22
CA LEU A 60 -13.47 -7.72 6.95
C LEU A 60 -13.73 -6.82 8.19
N GLU A 61 -12.75 -6.12 8.78
CA GLU A 61 -12.99 -5.38 10.05
C GLU A 61 -13.29 -3.88 9.87
N GLY A 62 -12.92 -3.29 8.73
CA GLY A 62 -13.03 -1.85 8.50
C GLY A 62 -14.44 -1.31 8.19
N LEU A 63 -15.42 -2.18 7.94
CA LEU A 63 -16.82 -1.81 7.67
C LEU A 63 -17.79 -2.47 8.67
N GLY A 64 -17.32 -2.75 9.89
CA GLY A 64 -18.19 -3.07 11.04
C GLY A 64 -18.98 -4.37 10.91
N TRP A 65 -18.59 -5.29 10.02
CA TRP A 65 -19.23 -6.59 9.87
C TRP A 65 -18.30 -7.72 10.30
N THR A 66 -18.59 -8.31 11.46
CA THR A 66 -17.84 -9.43 12.04
C THR A 66 -18.61 -10.74 11.83
N PRO A 67 -17.92 -11.88 11.69
CA PRO A 67 -18.57 -13.20 11.66
C PRO A 67 -19.45 -13.49 12.89
N ALA A 68 -19.15 -12.85 14.02
CA ALA A 68 -19.96 -12.92 15.23
C ALA A 68 -21.36 -12.32 15.05
N GLN A 69 -21.50 -11.25 14.26
CA GLN A 69 -22.81 -10.68 13.94
C GLN A 69 -23.62 -11.59 13.01
N GLN A 70 -22.97 -12.34 12.12
CA GLN A 70 -23.66 -13.33 11.27
C GLN A 70 -24.24 -14.47 12.12
N ALA A 71 -23.46 -15.01 13.06
CA ALA A 71 -23.93 -16.06 13.95
C ALA A 71 -25.10 -15.61 14.84
N ALA A 72 -25.11 -14.35 15.30
CA ALA A 72 -26.21 -13.78 16.06
C ALA A 72 -27.50 -13.59 15.22
N ALA A 73 -27.36 -13.27 13.94
CA ALA A 73 -28.49 -13.12 13.01
C ALA A 73 -29.13 -14.48 12.66
N GLU A 74 -28.31 -15.51 12.45
CA GLU A 74 -28.79 -16.88 12.15
C GLU A 74 -29.43 -17.55 13.37
N ALA A 75 -28.97 -17.23 14.59
CA ALA A 75 -29.58 -17.73 15.82
C ALA A 75 -30.94 -17.06 16.16
N SER A 76 -31.29 -15.97 15.47
CA SER A 76 -32.56 -15.25 15.65
C SER A 76 -33.57 -15.50 14.50
N ALA A 77 -33.26 -16.41 13.56
CA ALA A 77 -34.14 -16.86 12.49
C ALA A 77 -34.80 -18.21 12.85
#